data_AF-U3I5V4-F1
#
_entry.id   AF-U3I5V4-F1
#
_cell.length_a   1.000
_cell.length_b   1.000
_cell.length_c   1.000
_cell.angle_alpha   90.00
_cell.angle_beta   90.00
_cell.angle_gamma   90.00
#
_symmetry.space_group_name_H-M   'P 1'
#
loop_
_entity.id
_entity.type
_entity.pdbx_description
1 polymer ?
#
loop_
_entity_poly.entity_id
_entity_poly.type
_entity_poly.pdbx_seq_one_letter_code
_entity_poly.pdbx_strand_id
1 'polypeptide(L)'
;PPPPPKLAKEERSSALSLHKLSAQWRGVLREVKEKELREDIAVLSQAFARVLDCKDSVIKSLVTDVEEAEAQHARALGSHLQNIERLLQLQRCRLACLQEGFDAQLKALEAEFETERKAILEQHEEEIRYLQDVVLALEQNYAQDDHEATLNFQSARDDIKSKSLQEKQYSRLQQSGKMEALWEQFHAAMQSYAEATEHQKTAFEGLKQKDEKSSREIEMQAKKLQKLQDLVAATKARLAAQLRDNEERNWRAREEKEAVLRQLQELKNKMNQARAEAHDNLARLTAQSNAALKALAQVVEKAERVLRLAEMCRRLETEVEKVLPFYPSSLAEGELFDADRVLKEEPAEPLAQALQDYVGLERFWQRFNKARLEEQALARERAAASHQNQRLRGLLQQYLEGLSVSPEVLSKPNPLLAIEHKSRVPRFPPRPRPQL
;
A
#
# COMPACT_ATOMS: atom_id res chain seq x y z
N PRO A 1 81.79 -78.10 78.81
CA PRO A 1 80.71 -77.32 78.16
C PRO A 1 80.43 -77.85 76.74
N PRO A 2 79.74 -78.99 76.67
CA PRO A 2 78.56 -79.15 75.80
C PRO A 2 77.40 -79.82 76.57
N PRO A 3 76.13 -79.70 76.14
CA PRO A 3 75.01 -80.33 76.83
C PRO A 3 75.01 -81.88 76.65
N PRO A 4 74.41 -82.63 77.61
CA PRO A 4 74.45 -84.10 77.62
C PRO A 4 73.66 -84.74 76.47
N PRO A 5 74.04 -85.95 76.00
CA PRO A 5 73.51 -86.59 74.79
C PRO A 5 72.02 -86.95 74.80
N LYS A 6 71.35 -86.86 75.96
CA LYS A 6 69.89 -87.04 76.10
C LYS A 6 69.11 -85.77 75.72
N LEU A 7 69.60 -84.59 76.12
CA LEU A 7 69.00 -83.29 75.74
C LEU A 7 69.09 -83.04 74.24
N ALA A 8 70.21 -83.39 73.60
CA ALA A 8 70.36 -83.25 72.14
C ALA A 8 69.42 -84.17 71.32
N LYS A 9 69.01 -85.34 71.86
CA LYS A 9 68.01 -86.21 71.22
C LYS A 9 66.60 -85.67 71.42
N GLU A 10 66.30 -85.13 72.60
CA GLU A 10 65.03 -84.50 72.92
C GLU A 10 64.82 -83.22 72.10
N GLU A 11 65.83 -82.36 71.99
CA GLU A 11 65.86 -81.17 71.12
C GLU A 11 65.63 -81.55 69.65
N ARG A 12 66.33 -82.58 69.13
CA ARG A 12 66.09 -83.06 67.75
C ARG A 12 64.69 -83.64 67.56
N SER A 13 64.16 -84.36 68.55
CA SER A 13 62.80 -84.90 68.49
C SER A 13 61.72 -83.82 68.58
N SER A 14 61.97 -82.76 69.37
CA SER A 14 61.10 -81.59 69.50
C SER A 14 61.16 -80.69 68.25
N ALA A 15 62.32 -80.55 67.62
CA ALA A 15 62.47 -79.86 66.35
C ALA A 15 61.76 -80.63 65.22
N LEU A 16 61.88 -81.96 65.19
CA LEU A 16 61.17 -82.81 64.23
C LEU A 16 59.65 -82.78 64.46
N SER A 17 59.17 -82.79 65.71
CA SER A 17 57.74 -82.68 66.01
C SER A 17 57.21 -81.28 65.71
N LEU A 18 57.95 -80.21 65.99
CA LEU A 18 57.64 -78.85 65.57
C LEU A 18 57.57 -78.72 64.05
N HIS A 19 58.54 -79.27 63.30
CA HIS A 19 58.48 -79.24 61.84
C HIS A 19 57.28 -80.01 61.29
N LYS A 20 56.91 -81.15 61.88
CA LYS A 20 55.68 -81.89 61.54
C LYS A 20 54.42 -81.08 61.83
N LEU A 21 54.36 -80.46 63.01
CA LEU A 21 53.24 -79.60 63.40
C LEU A 21 53.14 -78.38 62.47
N SER A 22 54.25 -77.70 62.16
CA SER A 22 54.31 -76.59 61.20
C SER A 22 53.99 -77.02 59.77
N ALA A 23 54.29 -78.25 59.37
CA ALA A 23 53.87 -78.78 58.07
C ALA A 23 52.35 -79.02 58.02
N GLN A 24 51.78 -79.58 59.10
CA GLN A 24 50.33 -79.76 59.25
C GLN A 24 49.59 -78.42 59.28
N TRP A 25 50.05 -77.46 60.08
CA TRP A 25 49.50 -76.09 60.13
C TRP A 25 49.61 -75.38 58.79
N ARG A 26 50.72 -75.52 58.05
CA ARG A 26 50.83 -74.97 56.68
C ARG A 26 49.90 -75.66 55.68
N GLY A 27 49.53 -76.92 55.90
CA GLY A 27 48.50 -77.60 55.11
C GLY A 27 47.14 -76.98 55.39
N VAL A 28 46.73 -76.96 56.65
CA VAL A 28 45.45 -76.39 57.10
C VAL A 28 45.30 -74.92 56.71
N LEU A 29 46.32 -74.08 56.94
CA LEU A 29 46.29 -72.66 56.57
C LEU A 29 46.20 -72.45 55.05
N ARG A 30 46.81 -73.33 54.24
CA ARG A 30 46.68 -73.26 52.78
C ARG A 30 45.29 -73.65 52.32
N GLU A 31 44.71 -74.69 52.90
CA GLU A 31 43.33 -75.10 52.59
C GLU A 31 42.30 -74.02 52.99
N VAL A 32 42.48 -73.41 54.17
CA VAL A 32 41.64 -72.27 54.59
C VAL A 32 41.83 -71.10 53.64
N LYS A 33 43.08 -70.74 53.31
CA LYS A 33 43.33 -69.61 52.41
C LYS A 33 42.84 -69.85 50.99
N GLU A 34 42.93 -71.08 50.50
CA GLU A 34 42.39 -71.48 49.21
C GLU A 34 40.86 -71.35 49.17
N LYS A 35 40.16 -71.73 50.26
CA LYS A 35 38.71 -71.52 50.38
C LYS A 35 38.35 -70.04 50.40
N GLU A 36 39.02 -69.23 51.22
CA GLU A 36 38.83 -67.77 51.25
C GLU A 36 39.03 -67.15 49.86
N LEU A 37 40.12 -67.50 49.16
CA LEU A 37 40.39 -66.95 47.83
C LEU A 37 39.34 -67.36 46.80
N ARG A 38 38.81 -68.60 46.89
CA ARG A 38 37.72 -69.04 46.00
C ARG A 38 36.42 -68.28 46.29
N GLU A 39 36.13 -68.01 47.56
CA GLU A 39 34.98 -67.19 47.96
C GLU A 39 35.15 -65.74 47.48
N ASP A 40 36.33 -65.13 47.66
CA ASP A 40 36.64 -63.79 47.16
C ASP A 40 36.54 -63.70 45.63
N ILE A 41 37.07 -64.69 44.90
CA ILE A 41 36.93 -64.77 43.43
C ILE A 41 35.46 -64.88 43.04
N ALA A 42 34.66 -65.68 43.75
CA ALA A 42 33.24 -65.81 43.46
C ALA A 42 32.50 -64.48 43.69
N VAL A 43 32.75 -63.79 44.80
CA VAL A 43 32.17 -62.47 45.10
C VAL A 43 32.59 -61.43 44.05
N LEU A 44 33.87 -61.38 43.68
CA LEU A 44 34.37 -60.49 42.63
C LEU A 44 33.73 -60.80 41.28
N SER A 45 33.61 -62.08 40.90
CA SER A 45 32.98 -62.47 39.64
C SER A 45 31.52 -62.04 39.57
N GLN A 46 30.78 -62.17 40.68
CA GLN A 46 29.39 -61.72 40.76
C GLN A 46 29.29 -60.19 40.72
N ALA A 47 30.20 -59.48 41.39
CA ALA A 47 30.26 -58.02 41.33
C ALA A 47 30.55 -57.52 39.91
N PHE A 48 31.51 -58.14 39.21
CA PHE A 48 31.82 -57.83 37.82
C PHE A 48 30.64 -58.13 36.88
N ALA A 49 29.97 -59.27 37.04
CA ALA A 49 28.79 -59.61 36.26
C ALA A 49 27.69 -58.54 36.41
N ARG A 50 27.38 -58.11 37.63
CA ARG A 50 26.40 -57.03 37.87
C ARG A 50 26.82 -55.71 37.24
N VAL A 51 28.11 -55.35 37.31
CA VAL A 51 28.62 -54.13 36.68
C VAL A 51 28.53 -54.22 35.15
N LEU A 52 28.81 -55.38 34.57
CA LEU A 52 28.65 -55.63 33.14
C LEU A 52 27.17 -55.51 32.74
N ASP A 53 26.26 -56.15 33.46
CA ASP A 53 24.81 -56.04 33.20
C ASP A 53 24.31 -54.59 33.26
N CYS A 54 24.76 -53.82 34.27
CA CYS A 54 24.45 -52.40 34.36
C CYS A 54 25.01 -51.62 33.16
N LYS A 55 26.26 -51.87 32.76
CA LYS A 55 26.88 -51.22 31.60
C LYS A 55 26.17 -51.60 30.30
N ASP A 56 25.81 -52.86 30.12
CA ASP A 56 25.09 -53.34 28.94
C ASP A 56 23.67 -52.75 28.88
N SER A 57 23.00 -52.60 30.02
CA SER A 57 21.71 -51.90 30.09
C SER A 57 21.85 -50.43 29.70
N VAL A 58 22.90 -49.75 30.16
CA VAL A 58 23.18 -48.35 29.79
C VAL A 58 23.51 -48.25 28.29
N ILE A 59 24.33 -49.17 27.74
CA ILE A 59 24.65 -49.19 26.31
C ILE A 59 23.38 -49.38 25.48
N LYS A 60 22.50 -50.33 25.87
CA LYS A 60 21.22 -50.54 25.16
C LYS A 60 20.33 -49.30 25.19
N SER A 61 20.22 -48.64 26.35
CA SER A 61 19.49 -47.37 26.47
C SER A 61 20.09 -46.28 25.59
N LEU A 62 21.42 -46.14 25.56
CA LEU A 62 22.08 -45.15 24.72
C LEU A 62 21.87 -45.44 23.23
N VAL A 63 21.85 -46.70 22.81
CA VAL A 63 21.54 -47.08 21.43
C VAL A 63 20.11 -46.68 21.07
N THR A 64 19.13 -46.97 21.93
CA THR A 64 17.73 -46.56 21.68
C THR A 64 17.59 -45.04 21.65
N ASP A 65 18.27 -44.31 22.55
CA ASP A 65 18.23 -42.85 22.57
C ASP A 65 18.83 -42.25 21.29
N VAL A 66 19.89 -42.86 20.73
CA VAL A 66 20.49 -42.44 19.46
C VAL A 66 19.53 -42.70 18.29
N GLU A 67 18.93 -43.90 18.22
CA GLU A 67 17.95 -44.23 17.18
C GLU A 67 16.73 -43.29 17.22
N GLU A 68 16.23 -42.96 18.42
CA GLU A 68 15.14 -42.00 18.61
C GLU A 68 15.54 -40.58 18.19
N ALA A 69 16.74 -40.13 18.58
CA ALA A 69 17.26 -38.82 18.20
C ALA A 69 17.43 -38.70 16.67
N GLU A 70 17.95 -39.73 16.00
CA GLU A 70 18.06 -39.78 14.55
C GLU A 70 16.68 -39.74 13.87
N ALA A 71 15.72 -40.52 14.37
CA ALA A 71 14.34 -40.52 13.85
C ALA A 71 13.64 -39.17 14.04
N GLN A 72 13.89 -38.48 15.16
CA GLN A 72 13.38 -37.12 15.40
C GLN A 72 14.05 -36.11 14.46
N HIS A 73 15.37 -36.18 14.28
CA HIS A 73 16.12 -35.33 13.35
C HIS A 73 15.65 -35.51 11.90
N ALA A 74 15.45 -36.74 11.44
CA ALA A 74 14.97 -37.04 10.09
C ALA A 74 13.56 -36.45 9.86
N ARG A 75 12.66 -36.57 10.85
CA ARG A 75 11.32 -35.96 10.80
C ARG A 75 11.38 -34.43 10.77
N ALA A 76 12.21 -33.83 11.62
CA ALA A 76 12.39 -32.38 11.66
C ALA A 76 12.95 -31.85 10.33
N LEU A 77 13.95 -32.53 9.76
CA LEU A 77 14.53 -32.20 8.46
C LEU A 77 13.48 -32.32 7.34
N GLY A 78 12.72 -33.42 7.31
CA GLY A 78 11.64 -33.61 6.34
C GLY A 78 10.58 -32.49 6.39
N SER A 79 10.13 -32.13 7.59
CA SER A 79 9.21 -31.01 7.79
C SER A 79 9.81 -29.67 7.34
N HIS A 80 11.08 -29.41 7.66
CA HIS A 80 11.77 -28.21 7.22
C HIS A 80 11.88 -28.11 5.69
N LEU A 81 12.24 -29.21 5.01
CA LEU A 81 12.30 -29.27 3.55
C LEU A 81 10.93 -29.02 2.91
N GLN A 82 9.85 -29.60 3.45
CA GLN A 82 8.48 -29.31 3.00
C GLN A 82 8.11 -27.84 3.15
N ASN A 83 8.51 -27.20 4.26
CA ASN A 83 8.30 -25.78 4.46
C ASN A 83 9.08 -24.93 3.44
N ILE A 84 10.33 -25.31 3.13
CA ILE A 84 11.12 -24.67 2.08
C ILE A 84 10.45 -24.83 0.71
N GLU A 85 9.98 -26.03 0.37
CA GLU A 85 9.25 -26.28 -0.88
C GLU A 85 7.99 -25.41 -0.99
N ARG A 86 7.23 -25.28 0.10
CA ARG A 86 6.06 -24.39 0.13
C ARG A 86 6.45 -22.92 -0.06
N LEU A 87 7.52 -22.47 0.58
CA LEU A 87 8.04 -21.11 0.37
C LEU A 87 8.50 -20.89 -1.07
N LEU A 88 9.19 -21.86 -1.67
CA LEU A 88 9.61 -21.81 -3.07
C LEU A 88 8.40 -21.76 -4.02
N GLN A 89 7.34 -22.54 -3.76
CA GLN A 89 6.10 -22.48 -4.53
C GLN A 89 5.45 -21.10 -4.42
N LEU A 90 5.35 -20.53 -3.22
CA LEU A 90 4.82 -19.17 -3.03
C LEU A 90 5.63 -18.12 -3.79
N GLN A 91 6.97 -18.21 -3.78
CA GLN A 91 7.81 -17.30 -4.56
C GLN A 91 7.63 -17.49 -6.06
N ARG A 92 7.52 -18.73 -6.55
CA ARG A 92 7.23 -19.00 -7.97
C ARG A 92 5.89 -18.41 -8.40
N CYS A 93 4.84 -18.59 -7.59
CA CYS A 93 3.53 -17.98 -7.85
C CYS A 93 3.62 -16.45 -7.87
N ARG A 94 4.32 -15.85 -6.89
CA ARG A 94 4.52 -14.40 -6.84
C ARG A 94 5.24 -13.89 -8.10
N LEU A 95 6.30 -14.56 -8.53
CA LEU A 95 7.05 -14.21 -9.73
C LEU A 95 6.20 -14.34 -11.00
N ALA A 96 5.41 -15.41 -11.11
CA ALA A 96 4.49 -15.62 -12.23
C ALA A 96 3.43 -14.50 -12.30
N CYS A 97 2.77 -14.17 -11.19
CA CYS A 97 1.79 -13.09 -11.16
C CYS A 97 2.41 -11.72 -11.49
N LEU A 98 3.64 -11.46 -11.02
CA LEU A 98 4.36 -10.24 -11.38
C LEU A 98 4.65 -10.20 -12.88
N GLN A 99 5.16 -11.29 -13.44
CA GLN A 99 5.47 -11.39 -14.87
C GLN A 99 4.21 -11.22 -15.73
N GLU A 100 3.11 -11.90 -15.40
CA GLU A 100 1.82 -11.74 -16.06
C GLU A 100 1.31 -10.29 -15.98
N GLY A 101 1.45 -9.65 -14.81
CA GLY A 101 1.09 -8.25 -14.62
C GLY A 101 1.93 -7.29 -15.47
N PHE A 102 3.24 -7.51 -15.54
CA PHE A 102 4.14 -6.72 -16.41
C PHE A 102 3.81 -6.92 -17.89
N ASP A 103 3.62 -8.17 -18.33
CA ASP A 103 3.29 -8.49 -19.72
C ASP A 103 1.93 -7.90 -20.13
N ALA A 104 0.95 -7.90 -19.22
CA ALA A 104 -0.34 -7.28 -19.46
C ALA A 104 -0.22 -5.75 -19.59
N GLN A 105 0.54 -5.09 -18.71
CA GLN A 105 0.79 -3.65 -18.78
C GLN A 105 1.53 -3.27 -20.07
N LEU A 106 2.54 -4.05 -20.44
CA LEU A 106 3.32 -3.82 -21.65
C LEU A 106 2.44 -3.93 -22.90
N LYS A 107 1.61 -4.98 -23.00
CA LYS A 107 0.65 -5.14 -24.12
C LYS A 107 -0.40 -4.04 -24.16
N ALA A 108 -0.91 -3.61 -23.01
CA ALA A 108 -1.87 -2.51 -22.94
C ALA A 108 -1.25 -1.21 -23.47
N LEU A 109 -0.03 -0.90 -23.01
CA LEU A 109 0.71 0.28 -23.44
C LEU A 109 1.06 0.23 -24.93
N GLU A 110 1.52 -0.92 -25.45
CA GLU A 110 1.76 -1.13 -26.88
C GLU A 110 0.49 -0.90 -27.71
N ALA A 111 -0.65 -1.41 -27.24
CA ALA A 111 -1.94 -1.21 -27.92
C ALA A 111 -2.36 0.26 -27.91
N GLU A 112 -2.25 0.95 -26.77
CA GLU A 112 -2.50 2.38 -26.66
C GLU A 112 -1.62 3.18 -27.63
N PHE A 113 -0.30 2.95 -27.62
CA PHE A 113 0.63 3.60 -28.55
C PHE A 113 0.28 3.35 -30.02
N GLU A 114 -0.06 2.12 -30.41
CA GLU A 114 -0.44 1.84 -31.81
C GLU A 114 -1.79 2.48 -32.17
N THR A 115 -2.74 2.59 -31.24
CA THR A 115 -4.00 3.30 -31.50
C THR A 115 -3.79 4.80 -31.67
N GLU A 116 -2.98 5.43 -30.81
CA GLU A 116 -2.63 6.85 -30.92
C GLU A 116 -1.85 7.11 -32.21
N ARG A 117 -0.87 6.26 -32.53
CA ARG A 117 -0.09 6.36 -33.77
C ARG A 117 -1.01 6.30 -35.00
N LYS A 118 -1.96 5.36 -35.04
CA LYS A 118 -2.92 5.27 -36.15
C LYS A 118 -3.79 6.51 -36.25
N ALA A 119 -4.34 6.99 -35.13
CA ALA A 119 -5.17 8.19 -35.11
C ALA A 119 -4.40 9.43 -35.61
N ILE A 120 -3.14 9.60 -35.20
CA ILE A 120 -2.29 10.71 -35.67
C ILE A 120 -2.02 10.62 -37.17
N LEU A 121 -1.73 9.42 -37.69
CA LEU A 121 -1.49 9.22 -39.12
C LEU A 121 -2.75 9.48 -39.94
N GLU A 122 -3.91 8.99 -39.50
CA GLU A 122 -5.20 9.21 -40.15
C GLU A 122 -5.57 10.70 -40.18
N GLN A 123 -5.43 11.40 -39.05
CA GLN A 123 -5.63 12.85 -38.97
C GLN A 123 -4.68 13.60 -39.91
N HIS A 124 -3.41 13.22 -39.92
CA HIS A 124 -2.43 13.85 -40.81
C HIS A 124 -2.79 13.66 -42.30
N GLU A 125 -3.24 12.47 -42.69
CA GLU A 125 -3.70 12.21 -44.06
C GLU A 125 -4.97 13.02 -44.41
N GLU A 126 -5.90 13.18 -43.47
CA GLU A 126 -7.09 14.01 -43.65
C GLU A 126 -6.74 15.49 -43.82
N GLU A 127 -5.82 16.01 -43.01
CA GLU A 127 -5.30 17.37 -43.11
C GLU A 127 -4.59 17.60 -44.45
N ILE A 128 -3.77 16.65 -44.91
CA ILE A 128 -3.13 16.72 -46.22
C ILE A 128 -4.18 16.80 -47.34
N ARG A 129 -5.20 15.91 -47.30
CA ARG A 129 -6.28 15.90 -48.29
C ARG A 129 -7.04 17.23 -48.29
N TYR A 130 -7.40 17.75 -47.11
CA TYR A 130 -8.06 19.03 -46.98
C TYR A 130 -7.23 20.18 -47.57
N LEU A 131 -5.93 20.24 -47.26
CA LEU A 131 -5.06 21.27 -47.81
C LEU A 131 -4.93 21.18 -49.33
N GLN A 132 -4.88 19.97 -49.89
CA GLN A 132 -4.90 19.76 -51.34
C GLN A 132 -6.19 20.28 -51.97
N ASP A 133 -7.34 19.99 -51.37
CA ASP A 133 -8.65 20.48 -51.85
C ASP A 133 -8.74 22.02 -51.79
N VAL A 134 -8.23 22.63 -50.72
CA VAL A 134 -8.18 24.10 -50.59
C VAL A 134 -7.28 24.71 -51.65
N VAL A 135 -6.10 24.13 -51.90
CA VAL A 135 -5.19 24.61 -52.96
C VAL A 135 -5.87 24.54 -54.33
N LEU A 136 -6.51 23.41 -54.66
CA LEU A 136 -7.23 23.24 -55.92
C LEU A 136 -8.38 24.25 -56.06
N ALA A 137 -9.16 24.49 -55.00
CA ALA A 137 -10.23 25.48 -55.01
C ALA A 137 -9.69 26.91 -55.19
N LEU A 138 -8.58 27.25 -54.55
CA LEU A 138 -7.91 28.53 -54.72
C LEU A 138 -7.42 28.71 -56.16
N GLU A 139 -6.75 27.71 -56.74
CA GLU A 139 -6.30 27.74 -58.13
C GLU A 139 -7.46 27.94 -59.11
N GLN A 140 -8.59 27.27 -58.89
CA GLN A 140 -9.80 27.46 -59.68
C GLN A 140 -10.37 28.88 -59.57
N ASN A 141 -10.45 29.43 -58.36
CA ASN A 141 -10.92 30.79 -58.14
C ASN A 141 -9.98 31.82 -58.81
N TYR A 142 -8.67 31.67 -58.65
CA TYR A 142 -7.69 32.54 -59.32
C TYR A 142 -7.81 32.47 -60.85
N ALA A 143 -8.04 31.28 -61.41
CA ALA A 143 -8.25 31.13 -62.85
C ALA A 143 -9.54 31.80 -63.32
N GLN A 144 -10.62 31.75 -62.52
CA GLN A 144 -11.86 32.45 -62.81
C GLN A 144 -11.69 33.96 -62.71
N ASP A 145 -11.07 34.47 -61.65
CA ASP A 145 -10.80 35.90 -61.46
C ASP A 145 -9.93 36.47 -62.60
N ASP A 146 -8.89 35.74 -63.03
CA ASP A 146 -8.06 36.13 -64.17
C ASP A 146 -8.86 36.12 -65.49
N HIS A 147 -9.74 35.13 -65.68
CA HIS A 147 -10.63 35.09 -66.82
C HIS A 147 -11.63 36.26 -66.82
N GLU A 148 -12.24 36.58 -65.69
CA GLU A 148 -13.13 37.74 -65.56
C GLU A 148 -12.38 39.06 -65.78
N ALA A 149 -11.18 39.21 -65.22
CA ALA A 149 -10.34 40.38 -65.42
C ALA A 149 -9.99 40.57 -66.90
N THR A 150 -9.62 39.48 -67.61
CA THR A 150 -9.32 39.54 -69.04
C THR A 150 -10.56 39.86 -69.89
N LEU A 151 -11.74 39.29 -69.58
CA LEU A 151 -13.00 39.63 -70.24
C LEU A 151 -13.39 41.09 -70.00
N ASN A 152 -13.30 41.57 -68.77
CA ASN A 152 -13.60 42.96 -68.41
C ASN A 152 -12.66 43.92 -69.15
N PHE A 153 -11.37 43.60 -69.22
CA PHE A 153 -10.38 44.36 -69.98
C PHE A 153 -10.73 44.40 -71.48
N GLN A 154 -11.11 43.27 -72.07
CA GLN A 154 -11.53 43.19 -73.47
C GLN A 154 -12.80 44.02 -73.72
N SER A 155 -13.81 43.91 -72.86
CA SER A 155 -15.04 44.70 -72.94
C SER A 155 -14.77 46.20 -72.86
N ALA A 156 -13.98 46.64 -71.86
CA ALA A 156 -13.63 48.04 -71.70
C ALA A 156 -12.87 48.58 -72.93
N ARG A 157 -11.99 47.76 -73.51
CA ARG A 157 -11.27 48.10 -74.74
C ARG A 157 -12.23 48.26 -75.93
N ASP A 158 -13.20 47.37 -76.10
CA ASP A 158 -14.18 47.44 -77.18
C ASP A 158 -15.18 48.59 -77.01
N ASP A 159 -15.55 48.92 -75.78
CA ASP A 159 -16.36 50.10 -75.45
C ASP A 159 -15.64 51.39 -75.82
N ILE A 160 -14.35 51.52 -75.48
CA ILE A 160 -13.53 52.68 -75.87
C ILE A 160 -13.45 52.78 -77.39
N LYS A 161 -13.24 51.66 -78.09
CA LYS A 161 -13.19 51.62 -79.56
C LYS A 161 -14.53 52.04 -80.18
N SER A 162 -15.65 51.57 -79.62
CA SER A 162 -17.01 51.89 -80.07
C SER A 162 -17.35 53.36 -79.83
N LYS A 163 -17.02 53.92 -78.66
CA LYS A 163 -17.16 55.36 -78.36
C LYS A 163 -16.35 56.21 -79.32
N SER A 164 -15.09 55.85 -79.57
CA SER A 164 -14.24 56.55 -80.54
C SER A 164 -14.83 56.52 -81.97
N LEU A 165 -15.44 55.40 -82.37
CA LEU A 165 -16.14 55.30 -83.65
C LEU A 165 -17.39 56.19 -83.68
N GLN A 166 -18.19 56.21 -82.61
CA GLN A 166 -19.37 57.07 -82.50
C GLN A 166 -18.99 58.56 -82.54
N GLU A 167 -17.96 58.99 -81.82
CA GLU A 167 -17.45 60.37 -81.84
C GLU A 167 -16.97 60.79 -83.24
N LYS A 168 -16.31 59.88 -83.98
CA LYS A 168 -15.93 60.10 -85.38
C LYS A 168 -17.16 60.30 -86.26
N GLN A 169 -18.19 59.46 -86.11
CA GLN A 169 -19.44 59.58 -86.88
C GLN A 169 -20.20 60.86 -86.53
N TYR A 170 -20.30 61.19 -85.24
CA TYR A 170 -20.91 62.43 -84.77
C TYR A 170 -20.20 63.66 -85.34
N SER A 171 -18.86 63.69 -85.30
CA SER A 171 -18.07 64.78 -85.88
C SER A 171 -18.30 64.91 -87.38
N ARG A 172 -18.41 63.80 -88.13
CA ARG A 172 -18.76 63.82 -89.56
C ARG A 172 -20.13 64.41 -89.80
N LEU A 173 -21.14 63.99 -89.04
CA LEU A 173 -22.50 64.51 -89.17
C LEU A 173 -22.55 66.02 -88.89
N GLN A 174 -21.85 66.47 -87.84
CA GLN A 174 -21.74 67.88 -87.51
C GLN A 174 -21.07 68.69 -88.63
N GLN A 175 -20.01 68.15 -89.25
CA GLN A 175 -19.36 68.80 -90.39
C GLN A 175 -20.26 68.82 -91.63
N SER A 176 -21.01 67.74 -91.90
CA SER A 176 -22.02 67.70 -92.97
C SER A 176 -23.13 68.74 -92.74
N GLY A 177 -23.66 68.83 -91.50
CA GLY A 177 -24.68 69.81 -91.16
C GLY A 177 -24.19 71.27 -91.28
N LYS A 178 -22.90 71.54 -90.98
CA LYS A 178 -22.30 72.86 -91.26
C LYS A 178 -22.19 73.15 -92.75
N MET A 179 -21.87 72.13 -93.57
CA MET A 179 -21.83 72.23 -95.03
C MET A 179 -23.21 72.56 -95.59
N GLU A 180 -24.25 71.87 -95.10
CA GLU A 180 -25.66 72.11 -95.46
C GLU A 180 -26.14 73.50 -95.03
N ALA A 181 -25.82 73.94 -93.81
CA ALA A 181 -26.18 75.29 -93.34
C ALA A 181 -25.51 76.41 -94.15
N LEU A 182 -24.26 76.22 -94.59
CA LEU A 182 -23.60 77.15 -95.52
C LEU A 182 -24.29 77.14 -96.90
N TRP A 183 -24.76 75.97 -97.34
CA TRP A 183 -25.58 75.83 -98.55
C TRP A 183 -26.90 76.61 -98.43
N GLU A 184 -27.62 76.46 -97.31
CA GLU A 184 -28.85 77.21 -97.05
C GLU A 184 -28.60 78.73 -96.97
N GLN A 185 -27.47 79.18 -96.42
CA GLN A 185 -27.10 80.60 -96.41
C GLN A 185 -26.85 81.15 -97.82
N PHE A 186 -26.26 80.35 -98.72
CA PHE A 186 -26.15 80.70 -100.14
C PHE A 186 -27.53 80.81 -100.80
N HIS A 187 -28.49 79.96 -100.42
CA HIS A 187 -29.84 79.99 -100.96
C HIS A 187 -30.70 81.14 -100.38
N ALA A 188 -30.52 81.45 -99.09
CA ALA A 188 -31.18 82.55 -98.40
C ALA A 188 -30.76 83.94 -98.94
N ALA A 189 -29.50 84.09 -99.38
CA ALA A 189 -29.04 85.30 -100.07
C ALA A 189 -29.74 85.51 -101.43
N MET A 190 -30.21 84.43 -102.08
CA MET A 190 -31.01 84.49 -103.32
C MET A 190 -32.50 84.78 -103.04
N GLN A 191 -33.02 84.38 -101.89
CA GLN A 191 -34.42 84.63 -101.49
C GLN A 191 -34.66 86.00 -100.83
N SER A 192 -33.65 86.61 -100.18
CA SER A 192 -33.81 87.90 -99.48
C SER A 192 -34.10 89.11 -100.38
N TYR A 193 -33.92 88.98 -101.70
CA TYR A 193 -34.37 89.97 -102.68
C TYR A 193 -35.87 89.89 -103.00
N ALA A 194 -36.52 88.75 -102.73
CA ALA A 194 -37.91 88.49 -103.09
C ALA A 194 -38.89 88.69 -101.92
N GLU A 195 -38.42 88.60 -100.66
CA GLU A 195 -39.29 88.51 -99.47
C GLU A 195 -39.33 89.79 -98.60
N ALA A 196 -38.98 90.94 -99.15
CA ALA A 196 -39.17 92.22 -98.45
C ALA A 196 -40.67 92.62 -98.27
N THR A 197 -41.60 91.84 -98.83
CA THR A 197 -43.02 92.24 -98.96
C THR A 197 -44.05 91.41 -98.17
N GLU A 198 -43.68 90.37 -97.38
CA GLU A 198 -44.69 89.49 -96.73
C GLU A 198 -44.48 89.10 -95.24
N HIS A 199 -43.48 89.62 -94.52
CA HIS A 199 -43.07 89.01 -93.22
C HIS A 199 -43.88 89.36 -91.95
N GLN A 200 -44.84 90.29 -91.97
CA GLN A 200 -45.55 90.68 -90.73
C GLN A 200 -46.79 89.85 -90.40
N LYS A 201 -47.27 88.97 -91.29
CA LYS A 201 -48.44 88.10 -91.04
C LYS A 201 -48.08 86.71 -90.48
N THR A 202 -46.90 86.18 -90.77
CA THR A 202 -46.47 84.82 -90.35
C THR A 202 -45.90 84.75 -88.92
N ALA A 203 -45.49 85.88 -88.33
CA ALA A 203 -44.89 85.92 -86.99
C ALA A 203 -45.86 85.52 -85.84
N PHE A 204 -47.16 85.70 -86.04
CA PHE A 204 -48.18 85.41 -85.01
C PHE A 204 -48.56 83.91 -84.97
N GLU A 205 -48.58 83.22 -86.11
CA GLU A 205 -48.92 81.79 -86.19
C GLU A 205 -47.79 80.89 -85.64
N GLY A 206 -46.54 81.32 -85.74
CA GLY A 206 -45.38 80.61 -85.18
C GLY A 206 -45.30 80.61 -83.64
N LEU A 207 -45.87 81.63 -82.98
CA LEU A 207 -45.93 81.69 -81.51
C LEU A 207 -46.98 80.73 -80.93
N LYS A 208 -48.09 80.52 -81.64
CA LYS A 208 -49.16 79.61 -81.21
C LYS A 208 -48.75 78.13 -81.23
N GLN A 209 -47.97 77.70 -82.22
CA GLN A 209 -47.47 76.31 -82.30
C GLN A 209 -46.37 75.98 -81.28
N LYS A 210 -45.66 76.99 -80.75
CA LYS A 210 -44.64 76.79 -79.71
C LYS A 210 -45.25 76.54 -78.35
N ASP A 211 -46.38 77.19 -78.05
CA ASP A 211 -47.11 77.04 -76.78
C ASP A 211 -47.82 75.67 -76.67
N GLU A 212 -48.29 75.12 -77.79
CA GLU A 212 -48.84 73.75 -77.82
C GLU A 212 -47.77 72.65 -77.63
N LYS A 213 -46.53 72.90 -78.06
CA LYS A 213 -45.41 71.96 -77.88
C LYS A 213 -44.89 71.99 -76.44
N SER A 214 -44.75 73.16 -75.83
CA SER A 214 -44.36 73.31 -74.42
C SER A 214 -45.39 72.69 -73.47
N SER A 215 -46.69 72.85 -73.74
CA SER A 215 -47.75 72.23 -72.94
C SER A 215 -47.67 70.70 -72.93
N ARG A 216 -47.41 70.07 -74.10
CA ARG A 216 -47.23 68.61 -74.20
C ARG A 216 -45.97 68.11 -73.49
N GLU A 217 -44.89 68.89 -73.51
CA GLU A 217 -43.67 68.58 -72.76
C GLU A 217 -43.89 68.67 -71.24
N ILE A 218 -44.62 69.67 -70.76
CA ILE A 218 -44.97 69.82 -69.34
C ILE A 218 -45.80 68.63 -68.86
N GLU A 219 -46.79 68.18 -69.63
CA GLU A 219 -47.57 66.97 -69.31
C GLU A 219 -46.70 65.70 -69.27
N MET A 220 -45.75 65.56 -70.20
CA MET A 220 -44.85 64.41 -70.23
C MET A 220 -43.89 64.41 -69.03
N GLN A 221 -43.40 65.58 -68.63
CA GLN A 221 -42.56 65.74 -67.45
C GLN A 221 -43.34 65.54 -66.15
N ALA A 222 -44.59 66.00 -66.06
CA ALA A 222 -45.46 65.75 -64.91
C ALA A 222 -45.74 64.26 -64.72
N LYS A 223 -45.99 63.52 -65.82
CA LYS A 223 -46.15 62.05 -65.78
C LYS A 223 -44.86 61.34 -65.36
N LYS A 224 -43.68 61.81 -65.79
CA LYS A 224 -42.39 61.29 -65.32
C LYS A 224 -42.15 61.56 -63.83
N LEU A 225 -42.47 62.77 -63.35
CA LEU A 225 -42.39 63.14 -61.94
C LEU A 225 -43.28 62.24 -61.08
N GLN A 226 -44.53 62.01 -61.48
CA GLN A 226 -45.44 61.12 -60.76
C GLN A 226 -44.87 59.70 -60.64
N LYS A 227 -44.37 59.12 -61.74
CA LYS A 227 -43.75 57.79 -61.72
C LYS A 227 -42.54 57.71 -60.79
N LEU A 228 -41.69 58.74 -60.78
CA LEU A 228 -40.55 58.81 -59.86
C LEU A 228 -41.02 58.94 -58.41
N GLN A 229 -42.07 59.70 -58.16
CA GLN A 229 -42.63 59.91 -56.82
C GLN A 229 -43.25 58.61 -56.26
N ASP A 230 -43.97 57.85 -57.10
CA ASP A 230 -44.51 56.53 -56.76
C ASP A 230 -43.39 55.52 -56.47
N LEU A 231 -42.30 55.56 -57.24
CA LEU A 231 -41.14 54.69 -57.05
C LEU A 231 -40.37 55.02 -55.76
N VAL A 232 -40.26 56.32 -55.42
CA VAL A 232 -39.74 56.77 -54.13
C VAL A 232 -40.63 56.33 -52.97
N ALA A 233 -41.96 56.39 -53.11
CA ALA A 233 -42.88 55.90 -52.08
C ALA A 233 -42.77 54.38 -51.88
N ALA A 234 -42.70 53.60 -52.97
CA ALA A 234 -42.57 52.14 -52.92
C ALA A 234 -41.24 51.70 -52.29
N THR A 235 -40.13 52.36 -52.66
CA THR A 235 -38.81 52.08 -52.08
C THR A 235 -38.74 52.43 -50.59
N LYS A 236 -39.34 53.54 -50.17
CA LYS A 236 -39.48 53.89 -48.74
C LYS A 236 -40.30 52.87 -47.96
N ALA A 237 -41.42 52.40 -48.53
CA ALA A 237 -42.25 51.36 -47.90
C ALA A 237 -41.48 50.04 -47.74
N ARG A 238 -40.72 49.64 -48.77
CA ARG A 238 -39.85 48.46 -48.73
C ARG A 238 -38.75 48.58 -47.66
N LEU A 239 -38.11 49.75 -47.55
CA LEU A 239 -37.10 50.00 -46.53
C LEU A 239 -37.69 49.90 -45.11
N ALA A 240 -38.88 50.48 -44.89
CA ALA A 240 -39.57 50.41 -43.61
C ALA A 240 -39.94 48.96 -43.22
N ALA A 241 -40.37 48.14 -44.19
CA ALA A 241 -40.64 46.72 -43.97
C ALA A 241 -39.35 45.95 -43.61
N GLN A 242 -38.25 46.19 -44.34
CA GLN A 242 -36.96 45.57 -44.03
C GLN A 242 -36.41 45.96 -42.65
N LEU A 243 -36.60 47.21 -42.22
CA LEU A 243 -36.20 47.65 -40.89
C LEU A 243 -36.96 46.91 -39.79
N ARG A 244 -38.28 46.77 -39.92
CA ARG A 244 -39.11 46.00 -38.97
C ARG A 244 -38.70 44.54 -38.90
N ASP A 245 -38.52 43.88 -40.06
CA ASP A 245 -38.06 42.49 -40.11
C ASP A 245 -36.69 42.32 -39.43
N ASN A 246 -35.77 43.26 -39.64
CA ASN A 246 -34.45 43.24 -39.02
C ASN A 246 -34.52 43.48 -37.49
N GLU A 247 -35.39 44.37 -37.03
CA GLU A 247 -35.64 44.59 -35.59
C GLU A 247 -36.20 43.35 -34.93
N GLU A 248 -37.18 42.68 -35.54
CA GLU A 248 -37.74 41.42 -35.03
C GLU A 248 -36.71 40.29 -35.00
N ARG A 249 -35.90 40.13 -36.06
CA ARG A 249 -34.81 39.14 -36.10
C ARG A 249 -33.78 39.39 -35.01
N ASN A 250 -33.36 40.65 -34.84
CA ASN A 250 -32.42 41.03 -33.80
C ASN A 250 -33.00 40.81 -32.40
N TRP A 251 -34.29 41.07 -32.21
CA TRP A 251 -34.96 40.82 -30.94
C TRP A 251 -35.00 39.31 -30.61
N ARG A 252 -35.38 38.45 -31.57
CA ARG A 252 -35.35 36.98 -31.38
C ARG A 252 -33.95 36.46 -31.08
N ALA A 253 -32.93 36.92 -31.83
CA ALA A 253 -31.55 36.53 -31.58
C ALA A 253 -31.05 36.95 -30.19
N ARG A 254 -31.50 38.10 -29.66
CA ARG A 254 -31.19 38.54 -28.29
C ARG A 254 -31.85 37.64 -27.24
N GLU A 255 -33.13 37.33 -27.40
CA GLU A 255 -33.85 36.41 -26.51
C GLU A 255 -33.21 35.02 -26.48
N GLU A 256 -32.87 34.46 -27.64
CA GLU A 256 -32.18 33.18 -27.75
C GLU A 256 -30.80 33.22 -27.07
N LYS A 257 -30.02 34.28 -27.32
CA LYS A 257 -28.74 34.50 -26.64
C LYS A 257 -28.91 34.55 -25.12
N GLU A 258 -29.88 35.30 -24.62
CA GLU A 258 -30.12 35.39 -23.18
C GLU A 258 -30.57 34.06 -22.58
N ALA A 259 -31.43 33.30 -23.27
CA ALA A 259 -31.85 31.97 -22.84
C ALA A 259 -30.64 31.02 -22.73
N VAL A 260 -29.77 30.99 -23.74
CA VAL A 260 -28.54 30.18 -23.73
C VAL A 260 -27.60 30.63 -22.61
N LEU A 261 -27.43 31.94 -22.39
CA LEU A 261 -26.60 32.45 -21.29
C LEU A 261 -27.12 32.03 -19.91
N ARG A 262 -28.44 32.04 -19.70
CA ARG A 262 -29.06 31.54 -18.45
C ARG A 262 -28.77 30.05 -18.26
N GLN A 263 -28.96 29.24 -19.29
CA GLN A 263 -28.64 27.80 -19.26
C GLN A 263 -27.14 27.55 -18.96
N LEU A 264 -26.25 28.33 -19.56
CA LEU A 264 -24.81 28.22 -19.35
C LEU A 264 -24.43 28.58 -17.90
N GLN A 265 -25.06 29.62 -17.34
CA GLN A 265 -24.86 30.02 -15.94
C GLN A 265 -25.37 28.96 -14.97
N GLU A 266 -26.53 28.36 -15.22
CA GLU A 266 -27.05 27.23 -14.45
C GLU A 266 -26.12 26.01 -14.52
N LEU A 267 -25.64 25.66 -15.71
CA LEU A 267 -24.72 24.55 -15.91
C LEU A 267 -23.40 24.78 -15.16
N LYS A 268 -22.88 26.02 -15.22
CA LYS A 268 -21.66 26.43 -14.49
C LYS A 268 -21.85 26.33 -12.98
N ASN A 269 -23.01 26.72 -12.47
CA ASN A 269 -23.33 26.59 -11.04
C ASN A 269 -23.40 25.12 -10.62
N LYS A 270 -24.08 24.26 -11.41
CA LYS A 270 -24.13 22.81 -11.17
C LYS A 270 -22.74 22.18 -11.19
N MET A 271 -21.90 22.55 -12.16
CA MET A 271 -20.51 22.07 -12.24
C MET A 271 -19.70 22.48 -11.00
N ASN A 272 -19.84 23.72 -10.55
CA ASN A 272 -19.13 24.21 -9.36
C ASN A 272 -19.60 23.50 -8.08
N GLN A 273 -20.91 23.26 -7.94
CA GLN A 273 -21.47 22.49 -6.83
C GLN A 273 -20.93 21.06 -6.81
N ALA A 274 -20.97 20.35 -7.95
CA ALA A 274 -20.44 19.00 -8.06
C ALA A 274 -18.93 18.93 -7.74
N ARG A 275 -18.15 19.94 -8.18
CA ARG A 275 -16.73 20.04 -7.82
C ARG A 275 -16.51 20.26 -6.32
N ALA A 276 -17.32 21.10 -5.67
CA ALA A 276 -17.23 21.33 -4.23
C ALA A 276 -17.58 20.06 -3.44
N GLU A 277 -18.68 19.38 -3.81
CA GLU A 277 -19.09 18.12 -3.17
C GLU A 277 -18.03 17.02 -3.34
N ALA A 278 -17.46 16.86 -4.53
CA ALA A 278 -16.39 15.91 -4.78
C ALA A 278 -15.15 16.22 -3.93
N HIS A 279 -14.79 17.50 -3.82
CA HIS A 279 -13.66 17.94 -2.99
C HIS A 279 -13.91 17.66 -1.51
N ASP A 280 -15.10 17.95 -0.99
CA ASP A 280 -15.48 17.68 0.40
C ASP A 280 -15.52 16.18 0.70
N ASN A 281 -16.02 15.37 -0.22
CA ASN A 281 -16.02 13.91 -0.10
C ASN A 281 -14.60 13.35 -0.07
N LEU A 282 -13.71 13.84 -0.94
CA LEU A 282 -12.31 13.43 -0.96
C LEU A 282 -11.57 13.85 0.33
N ALA A 283 -11.81 15.07 0.82
CA ALA A 283 -11.25 15.54 2.08
C ALA A 283 -11.71 14.68 3.26
N ARG A 284 -13.00 14.32 3.30
CA ARG A 284 -13.57 13.44 4.33
C ARG A 284 -12.99 12.03 4.27
N LEU A 285 -12.93 11.44 3.08
CA LEU A 285 -12.34 10.11 2.89
C LEU A 285 -10.88 10.08 3.32
N THR A 286 -10.10 11.10 2.93
CA THR A 286 -8.68 11.23 3.30
C THR A 286 -8.50 11.40 4.80
N ALA A 287 -9.36 12.16 5.47
CA ALA A 287 -9.31 12.31 6.92
C ALA A 287 -9.64 10.99 7.64
N GLN A 288 -10.68 10.30 7.19
CA GLN A 288 -11.11 9.02 7.77
C GLN A 288 -10.07 7.91 7.54
N SER A 289 -9.51 7.81 6.34
CA SER A 289 -8.47 6.83 6.03
C SER A 289 -7.20 7.07 6.85
N ASN A 290 -6.77 8.33 6.98
CA ASN A 290 -5.63 8.69 7.82
C ASN A 290 -5.90 8.41 9.31
N ALA A 291 -7.10 8.64 9.80
CA ALA A 291 -7.48 8.30 11.18
C ALA A 291 -7.42 6.77 11.41
N ALA A 292 -7.95 5.97 10.47
CA ALA A 292 -7.89 4.52 10.53
C ALA A 292 -6.44 4.00 10.47
N LEU A 293 -5.61 4.55 9.57
CA LEU A 293 -4.19 4.21 9.48
C LEU A 293 -3.44 4.52 10.79
N LYS A 294 -3.70 5.68 11.41
CA LYS A 294 -3.12 6.01 12.72
C LYS A 294 -3.56 5.05 13.82
N ALA A 295 -4.85 4.69 13.85
CA ALA A 295 -5.35 3.72 14.82
C ALA A 295 -4.70 2.33 14.63
N LEU A 296 -4.58 1.86 13.39
CA LEU A 296 -3.90 0.61 13.07
C LEU A 296 -2.41 0.65 13.42
N ALA A 297 -1.71 1.76 13.16
CA ALA A 297 -0.33 1.93 13.56
C ALA A 297 -0.15 1.82 15.09
N GLN A 298 -1.04 2.43 15.87
CA GLN A 298 -1.03 2.28 17.34
C GLN A 298 -1.27 0.82 17.79
N VAL A 299 -2.13 0.07 17.09
CA VAL A 299 -2.34 -1.36 17.38
C VAL A 299 -1.07 -2.16 17.08
N VAL A 300 -0.40 -1.88 15.96
CA VAL A 300 0.88 -2.50 15.60
C VAL A 300 1.95 -2.19 16.65
N GLU A 301 2.11 -0.94 17.07
CA GLU A 301 3.06 -0.57 18.13
C GLU A 301 2.79 -1.30 19.45
N LYS A 302 1.51 -1.44 19.84
CA LYS A 302 1.12 -2.22 21.03
C LYS A 302 1.47 -3.70 20.86
N ALA A 303 1.19 -4.29 19.70
CA ALA A 303 1.51 -5.69 19.41
C ALA A 303 3.02 -5.94 19.43
N GLU A 304 3.82 -5.06 18.80
CA GLU A 304 5.28 -5.13 18.86
C GLU A 304 5.80 -5.05 20.30
N ARG A 305 5.24 -4.15 21.11
CA ARG A 305 5.62 -4.03 22.52
C ARG A 305 5.31 -5.32 23.30
N VAL A 306 4.14 -5.93 23.07
CA VAL A 306 3.77 -7.21 23.68
C VAL A 306 4.74 -8.31 23.26
N LEU A 307 5.09 -8.40 21.97
CA LEU A 307 6.06 -9.38 21.47
C LEU A 307 7.46 -9.19 22.08
N ARG A 308 7.96 -7.95 22.13
CA ARG A 308 9.25 -7.65 22.75
C ARG A 308 9.27 -8.01 24.23
N LEU A 309 8.20 -7.72 24.97
CA LEU A 309 8.06 -8.13 26.37
C LEU A 309 8.02 -9.64 26.51
N ALA A 310 7.28 -10.35 25.64
CA ALA A 310 7.23 -11.81 25.63
C ALA A 310 8.61 -12.42 25.35
N GLU A 311 9.40 -11.87 24.42
CA GLU A 311 10.78 -12.29 24.16
C GLU A 311 11.69 -12.06 25.37
N MET A 312 11.58 -10.90 26.04
CA MET A 312 12.34 -10.62 27.25
C MET A 312 11.98 -11.59 28.39
N CYS A 313 10.69 -11.86 28.60
CA CYS A 313 10.23 -12.84 29.58
C CYS A 313 10.73 -14.25 29.25
N ARG A 314 10.69 -14.67 27.97
CA ARG A 314 11.15 -15.99 27.53
C ARG A 314 12.63 -16.24 27.79
N ARG A 315 13.46 -15.19 27.91
CA ARG A 315 14.88 -15.34 28.30
C ARG A 315 15.06 -15.78 29.76
N LEU A 316 14.08 -15.50 30.61
CA LEU A 316 14.09 -15.85 32.04
C LEU A 316 13.41 -17.20 32.32
N GLU A 317 12.73 -17.78 31.33
CA GLU A 317 12.09 -19.10 31.43
C GLU A 317 13.11 -20.23 31.41
N THR A 318 12.80 -21.30 32.12
CA THR A 318 13.62 -22.52 32.13
C THR A 318 13.51 -23.26 30.79
N GLU A 319 14.50 -24.10 30.45
CA GLU A 319 14.46 -24.88 29.20
C GLU A 319 13.24 -25.80 29.12
N VAL A 320 12.80 -26.34 30.28
CA VAL A 320 11.57 -27.15 30.38
C VAL A 320 10.35 -26.33 29.96
N GLU A 321 10.22 -25.09 30.42
CA GLU A 321 9.10 -24.21 30.07
C GLU A 321 9.14 -23.73 28.62
N LYS A 322 10.33 -23.60 28.03
CA LYS A 322 10.48 -23.24 26.62
C LYS A 322 10.04 -24.37 25.69
N VAL A 323 10.27 -25.63 26.09
CA VAL A 323 9.94 -26.84 25.30
C VAL A 323 8.48 -27.28 25.55
N LEU A 324 8.01 -27.19 26.79
CA LEU A 324 6.64 -27.51 27.20
C LEU A 324 6.00 -26.32 27.92
N PRO A 325 5.57 -25.28 27.18
CA PRO A 325 5.00 -24.07 27.77
C PRO A 325 3.59 -24.27 28.36
N PHE A 326 2.91 -25.34 27.96
CA PHE A 326 1.52 -25.62 28.30
C PHE A 326 1.44 -27.00 28.94
N TYR A 327 0.89 -27.05 30.14
CA TYR A 327 0.73 -28.29 30.91
C TYR A 327 -0.64 -28.92 30.59
N PRO A 328 -0.74 -30.25 30.65
CA PRO A 328 -2.03 -30.91 30.55
C PRO A 328 -2.97 -30.39 31.64
N SER A 329 -4.23 -30.16 31.28
CA SER A 329 -5.24 -29.72 32.25
C SER A 329 -5.32 -30.73 33.38
N SER A 330 -5.39 -30.24 34.62
CA SER A 330 -5.63 -31.08 35.79
C SER A 330 -7.09 -31.54 35.89
N LEU A 331 -7.96 -30.99 35.04
CA LEU A 331 -9.39 -31.29 34.98
C LEU A 331 -9.64 -32.56 34.17
N ALA A 332 -10.57 -33.39 34.63
CA ALA A 332 -11.04 -34.57 33.89
C ALA A 332 -11.85 -34.15 32.64
N GLU A 333 -12.00 -35.05 31.66
CA GLU A 333 -12.73 -34.77 30.40
C GLU A 333 -14.16 -34.25 30.63
N GLY A 334 -14.85 -34.75 31.66
CA GLY A 334 -16.18 -34.25 32.03
C GLY A 334 -16.18 -32.83 32.60
N GLU A 335 -15.18 -32.50 33.42
CA GLU A 335 -15.03 -31.17 34.03
C GLU A 335 -14.60 -30.12 32.98
N LEU A 336 -13.81 -30.53 31.99
CA LEU A 336 -13.48 -29.72 30.82
C LEU A 336 -14.74 -29.38 30.01
N PHE A 337 -15.62 -30.36 29.81
CA PHE A 337 -16.89 -30.15 29.10
C PHE A 337 -17.81 -29.18 29.86
N ASP A 338 -17.89 -29.31 31.19
CA ASP A 338 -18.68 -28.40 32.02
C ASP A 338 -18.10 -26.98 32.04
N ALA A 339 -16.77 -26.82 32.13
CA ALA A 339 -16.12 -25.52 32.06
C ALA A 339 -16.34 -24.82 30.70
N ASP A 340 -16.24 -25.57 29.60
CA ASP A 340 -16.53 -25.08 28.24
C ASP A 340 -18.00 -24.67 28.07
N ARG A 341 -18.92 -25.33 28.78
CA ARG A 341 -20.35 -25.00 28.75
C ARG A 341 -20.62 -23.70 29.50
N VAL A 342 -20.03 -23.53 30.68
CA VAL A 342 -20.13 -22.30 31.48
C VAL A 342 -19.53 -21.09 30.76
N LEU A 343 -18.43 -21.27 30.01
CA LEU A 343 -17.82 -20.19 29.21
C LEU A 343 -18.70 -19.74 28.02
N LYS A 344 -19.61 -20.60 27.54
CA LYS A 344 -20.54 -20.30 26.43
C LYS A 344 -21.87 -19.71 26.90
N GLU A 345 -22.20 -19.83 28.18
CA GLU A 345 -23.40 -19.25 28.77
C GLU A 345 -23.22 -17.72 28.92
N GLU A 346 -24.30 -16.95 28.73
CA GLU A 346 -24.24 -15.50 28.91
C GLU A 346 -24.02 -15.15 30.40
N PRO A 347 -22.97 -14.40 30.75
CA PRO A 347 -22.59 -14.15 32.13
C PRO A 347 -23.55 -13.16 32.80
N ALA A 348 -24.19 -13.64 33.86
CA ALA A 348 -25.08 -12.83 34.69
C ALA A 348 -24.32 -11.91 35.67
N GLU A 349 -23.09 -12.28 36.06
CA GLU A 349 -22.29 -11.51 37.03
C GLU A 349 -21.33 -10.51 36.36
N PRO A 350 -21.10 -9.32 36.96
CA PRO A 350 -20.21 -8.29 36.40
C PRO A 350 -18.76 -8.77 36.22
N LEU A 351 -18.29 -9.64 37.13
CA LEU A 351 -16.95 -10.22 37.03
C LEU A 351 -16.86 -11.21 35.86
N ALA A 352 -17.90 -12.02 35.66
CA ALA A 352 -17.95 -12.96 34.54
C ALA A 352 -18.03 -12.24 33.19
N GLN A 353 -18.71 -11.09 33.11
CA GLN A 353 -18.70 -10.20 31.94
C GLN A 353 -17.31 -9.65 31.65
N ALA A 354 -16.59 -9.16 32.66
CA ALA A 354 -15.21 -8.66 32.48
C ALA A 354 -14.24 -9.78 32.09
N LEU A 355 -14.46 -11.01 32.54
CA LEU A 355 -13.63 -12.17 32.20
C LEU A 355 -13.85 -12.67 30.76
N GLN A 356 -14.98 -12.33 30.11
CA GLN A 356 -15.20 -12.68 28.71
C GLN A 356 -14.17 -12.05 27.77
N ASP A 357 -13.72 -10.82 28.05
CA ASP A 357 -12.69 -10.12 27.27
C ASP A 357 -11.31 -10.81 27.34
N TYR A 358 -11.13 -11.74 28.29
CA TYR A 358 -9.88 -12.49 28.50
C TYR A 358 -9.98 -13.97 28.11
N VAL A 359 -11.08 -14.40 27.49
CA VAL A 359 -11.23 -15.76 26.97
C VAL A 359 -10.15 -16.03 25.92
N GLY A 360 -9.46 -17.17 26.03
CA GLY A 360 -8.29 -17.52 25.22
C GLY A 360 -6.93 -17.20 25.86
N LEU A 361 -6.90 -16.51 27.02
CA LEU A 361 -5.69 -16.30 27.82
C LEU A 361 -5.50 -17.36 28.92
N GLU A 362 -6.28 -18.45 28.95
CA GLU A 362 -6.21 -19.45 30.02
C GLU A 362 -4.80 -20.04 30.13
N ARG A 363 -4.17 -20.32 28.99
CA ARG A 363 -2.80 -20.84 28.91
C ARG A 363 -1.75 -19.86 29.42
N PHE A 364 -1.96 -18.55 29.20
CA PHE A 364 -1.09 -17.52 29.75
C PHE A 364 -1.17 -17.52 31.28
N TRP A 365 -2.39 -17.57 31.83
CA TRP A 365 -2.61 -17.59 33.27
C TRP A 365 -2.09 -18.86 33.93
N GLN A 366 -2.20 -20.02 33.28
CA GLN A 366 -1.57 -21.26 33.75
C GLN A 366 -0.05 -21.10 33.88
N ARG A 367 0.61 -20.54 32.85
CA ARG A 367 2.07 -20.30 32.87
C ARG A 367 2.47 -19.28 33.94
N PHE A 368 1.70 -18.20 34.08
CA PHE A 368 1.91 -17.19 35.12
C PHE A 368 1.77 -17.78 36.53
N ASN A 369 0.72 -18.57 36.77
CA ASN A 369 0.47 -19.18 38.07
C ASN A 369 1.55 -20.19 38.45
N LYS A 370 2.05 -20.98 37.50
CA LYS A 370 3.20 -21.86 37.72
C LYS A 370 4.43 -21.09 38.19
N ALA A 371 4.83 -20.06 37.44
CA ALA A 371 5.98 -19.23 37.79
C ALA A 371 5.82 -18.58 39.18
N ARG A 372 4.60 -18.16 39.53
CA ARG A 372 4.29 -17.65 40.88
C ARG A 372 4.41 -18.69 41.98
N LEU A 373 3.98 -19.94 41.73
CA LEU A 373 4.15 -21.03 42.70
C LEU A 373 5.63 -21.37 42.91
N GLU A 374 6.42 -21.39 41.83
CA GLU A 374 7.86 -21.62 41.89
C GLU A 374 8.59 -20.48 42.63
N GLU A 375 8.24 -19.22 42.36
CA GLU A 375 8.75 -18.07 43.12
C GLU A 375 8.49 -18.22 44.62
N GLN A 376 7.27 -18.62 45.01
CA GLN A 376 6.92 -18.84 46.41
C GLN A 376 7.68 -20.02 47.03
N ALA A 377 7.89 -21.11 46.28
CA ALA A 377 8.68 -22.25 46.74
C ALA A 377 10.15 -21.85 46.97
N LEU A 378 10.77 -21.17 46.01
CA LEU A 378 12.13 -20.64 46.11
C LEU A 378 12.28 -19.66 47.28
N ALA A 379 11.29 -18.79 47.50
CA ALA A 379 11.29 -17.87 48.63
C ALA A 379 11.30 -18.61 49.99
N ARG A 380 10.54 -19.70 50.12
CA ARG A 380 10.53 -20.55 51.32
C ARG A 380 11.86 -21.26 51.53
N GLU A 381 12.43 -21.85 50.48
CA GLU A 381 13.74 -22.50 50.55
C GLU A 381 14.85 -21.52 50.92
N ARG A 382 14.86 -20.33 50.31
CA ARG A 382 15.80 -19.25 50.66
C ARG A 382 15.67 -18.85 52.13
N ALA A 383 14.46 -18.73 52.65
CA ALA A 383 14.24 -18.41 54.07
C ALA A 383 14.77 -19.52 54.98
N ALA A 384 14.51 -20.79 54.65
CA ALA A 384 15.01 -21.94 55.40
C ALA A 384 16.55 -22.01 55.37
N ALA A 385 17.17 -21.85 54.20
CA ALA A 385 18.62 -21.82 54.03
C ALA A 385 19.25 -20.64 54.78
N SER A 386 18.62 -19.47 54.78
CA SER A 386 19.07 -18.30 55.54
C SER A 386 19.05 -18.57 57.05
N HIS A 387 17.96 -19.17 57.56
CA HIS A 387 17.85 -19.55 58.96
C HIS A 387 18.89 -20.61 59.36
N GLN A 388 19.12 -21.62 58.50
CA GLN A 388 20.19 -22.60 58.72
C GLN A 388 21.57 -21.94 58.74
N ASN A 389 21.85 -21.01 57.81
CA ASN A 389 23.12 -20.28 57.76
C ASN A 389 23.32 -19.42 59.02
N GLN A 390 22.29 -18.71 59.47
CA GLN A 390 22.31 -17.96 60.74
C GLN A 390 22.60 -18.89 61.92
N ARG A 391 21.94 -20.05 61.99
CA ARG A 391 22.19 -21.05 63.03
C ARG A 391 23.63 -21.58 62.98
N LEU A 392 24.14 -21.92 61.79
CA LEU A 392 25.51 -22.40 61.62
C LEU A 392 26.54 -21.33 61.99
N ARG A 393 26.33 -20.07 61.59
CA ARG A 393 27.16 -18.94 62.02
C ARG A 393 27.15 -18.77 63.54
N GLY A 394 25.97 -18.90 64.17
CA GLY A 394 25.84 -18.88 65.63
C GLY A 394 26.60 -20.04 66.31
N LEU A 395 26.52 -21.26 65.76
CA LEU A 395 27.28 -22.41 66.27
C LEU A 395 28.79 -22.24 66.08
N LEU A 396 29.22 -21.71 64.92
CA LEU A 396 30.62 -21.36 64.66
C LEU A 396 31.13 -20.30 65.63
N GLN A 397 30.32 -19.26 65.87
CA GLN A 397 30.63 -18.23 66.84
C GLN A 397 30.78 -18.83 68.25
N GLN A 398 29.85 -19.69 68.69
CA GLN A 398 29.96 -20.40 69.97
C GLN A 398 31.20 -21.30 70.04
N TYR A 399 31.56 -21.98 68.96
CA TYR A 399 32.75 -22.83 68.90
C TYR A 399 34.04 -22.00 68.98
N LEU A 400 34.11 -20.86 68.28
CA LEU A 400 35.24 -19.93 68.34
C LEU A 400 35.34 -19.24 69.72
N GLU A 401 34.21 -18.86 70.32
CA GLU A 401 34.10 -18.38 71.71
C GLU A 401 34.55 -19.47 72.72
N GLY A 402 34.35 -20.75 72.42
CA GLY A 402 34.83 -21.87 73.25
C GLY A 402 36.33 -22.14 73.13
N LEU A 403 36.96 -21.78 72.00
CA LEU A 403 38.40 -21.96 71.75
C LEU A 403 39.24 -20.71 72.07
N SER A 404 38.64 -19.51 72.05
CA SER A 404 39.30 -18.24 72.32
C SER A 404 38.88 -17.67 73.69
N VAL A 405 39.84 -17.15 74.44
CA VAL A 405 39.56 -16.50 75.74
C VAL A 405 39.44 -14.99 75.49
N SER A 406 38.24 -14.54 75.12
CA SER A 406 37.92 -13.12 74.93
C SER A 406 37.08 -12.57 76.09
N PRO A 407 37.09 -11.25 76.37
CA PRO A 407 36.37 -10.67 77.51
C PRO A 407 34.84 -10.87 77.44
N GLU A 408 34.29 -10.97 76.22
CA GLU A 408 32.87 -11.27 75.99
C GLU A 408 32.49 -12.69 76.43
N VAL A 409 33.40 -13.66 76.27
CA VAL A 409 33.21 -15.02 76.76
C VAL A 409 33.15 -14.98 78.28
N LEU A 410 34.18 -14.44 78.95
CA LEU A 410 34.28 -14.40 80.43
C LEU A 410 33.10 -13.73 81.16
N SER A 411 32.32 -12.88 80.48
CA SER A 411 31.11 -12.23 81.04
C SER A 411 29.83 -13.08 80.98
N LYS A 412 29.79 -14.11 80.12
CA LYS A 412 28.69 -15.09 80.00
C LYS A 412 28.96 -16.32 80.89
N PRO A 413 27.96 -17.16 81.20
CA PRO A 413 28.18 -18.39 81.98
C PRO A 413 28.98 -19.42 81.16
N ASN A 414 30.25 -19.64 81.51
CA ASN A 414 31.16 -20.50 80.75
C ASN A 414 31.77 -21.60 81.63
N PRO A 415 32.18 -22.73 81.04
CA PRO A 415 32.85 -23.80 81.78
C PRO A 415 34.24 -23.43 82.31
N LEU A 416 34.84 -22.31 81.87
CA LEU A 416 36.16 -21.83 82.29
C LEU A 416 36.17 -21.13 83.66
N LEU A 417 35.01 -20.63 84.13
CA LEU A 417 34.84 -20.00 85.45
C LEU A 417 33.60 -20.59 86.13
N ALA A 418 33.77 -21.73 86.81
CA ALA A 418 32.71 -22.36 87.59
C ALA A 418 32.55 -21.64 88.94
N ILE A 419 31.66 -20.64 89.00
CA ILE A 419 31.23 -20.02 90.26
C ILE A 419 30.12 -20.90 90.85
N GLU A 420 30.33 -21.43 92.05
CA GLU A 420 29.62 -22.56 92.70
C GLU A 420 28.09 -22.43 92.88
N HIS A 421 27.43 -21.37 92.42
CA HIS A 421 26.00 -21.17 92.67
C HIS A 421 25.07 -21.18 91.45
N LYS A 422 25.54 -21.44 90.22
CA LYS A 422 24.62 -21.41 89.05
C LYS A 422 24.79 -22.53 88.00
N SER A 423 25.49 -23.61 88.32
CA SER A 423 25.68 -24.74 87.39
C SER A 423 24.76 -25.92 87.71
N ARG A 424 23.49 -25.82 87.30
CA ARG A 424 22.64 -27.00 87.03
C ARG A 424 22.10 -26.90 85.61
N VAL A 425 22.89 -27.38 84.65
CA VAL A 425 22.42 -27.67 83.29
C VAL A 425 22.52 -29.18 83.08
N PRO A 426 21.48 -29.87 82.58
CA PRO A 426 21.52 -31.32 82.40
C PRO A 426 22.47 -31.69 81.24
N ARG A 427 23.40 -32.61 81.50
CA ARG A 427 24.31 -33.21 80.51
C ARG A 427 23.69 -34.44 79.83
N PHE A 428 22.62 -34.32 79.04
CA PHE A 428 22.25 -35.38 78.06
C PHE A 428 21.32 -34.81 76.96
N PRO A 429 21.54 -35.15 75.67
CA PRO A 429 20.59 -34.81 74.61
C PRO A 429 19.41 -35.80 74.61
N PRO A 430 18.18 -35.38 74.23
CA PRO A 430 17.08 -36.32 74.04
C PRO A 430 17.29 -37.14 72.75
N ARG A 431 17.19 -38.47 72.87
CA ARG A 431 17.16 -39.40 71.73
C ARG A 431 15.85 -39.20 70.93
N PRO A 432 15.87 -39.21 69.58
CA PRO A 432 14.63 -39.23 68.80
C PRO A 432 13.95 -40.60 68.95
N ARG A 433 12.62 -40.59 69.18
CA ARG A 433 11.78 -41.79 69.10
C ARG A 433 11.54 -42.14 67.62
N PRO A 434 11.55 -43.42 67.22
CA PRO A 434 11.06 -43.83 65.92
C PRO A 434 9.52 -43.72 65.91
N GLN A 435 8.97 -43.06 64.90
CA GLN A 435 7.55 -43.12 64.59
C GLN A 435 7.31 -44.34 63.70
N LEU A 436 6.36 -45.19 64.11
CA LEU A 436 5.69 -46.19 63.28
C LEU A 436 4.63 -45.50 62.43
#